data_AF-A0A3S3QAL1-F1
#
_entry.id   AF-A0A3S3QAL1-F1
#
_cell.length_a   1.000
_cell.length_b   1.000
_cell.length_c   1.000
_cell.angle_alpha   90.00
_cell.angle_beta   90.00
_cell.angle_gamma   90.00
#
_symmetry.space_group_name_H-M   'P 1'
#
loop_
_entity.id
_entity.type
_entity.pdbx_description
1 polymer ?
#
loop_
_entity_poly.entity_id
_entity_poly.type
_entity_poly.pdbx_seq_one_letter_code
_entity_poly.pdbx_strand_id
1 'polypeptide(L)'
;MKCDDLKGKKLIDECNDGLKLNSKVRKDGDGIYQENKIVRMALFGLGRIGTIHLEKLLSHPSVKLMYCVEMDEKRTQFVKYRYNLNHVKFLTQNEEDTVFNDEEVDAVIIGTPTKFHEKLVIKALEARKGIFCEKPLAVTFEGMRRCYLLANKFNLPLLCAFNRRFDPSFRQIKDRVERGEIGQVQVVKTCSRDHPSPPIEYLKTSGGIFHDCAIHDIDMICWIVGEYPISVYAEGHAFIPEIAEIGDYDTVFITMKFATGVIATIDLSRNAVYGYDQRLEVFGNKGMLCSNGVRPTAVEHHSSIGTTQVPICNSFATRYAESYNIEVEHFINCMKGTQQIEVKDFQTLAVNKVASCCEESAKHRKLIEIPKSMYEFGLAKKVDKLAVNEVEVIKDIKEVEEIAVASV
;
A
#
# COMPACT_ATOMS: atom_id res chain seq x y z
N MET A 1 46.28 43.38 31.58
CA MET A 1 44.92 43.59 32.12
C MET A 1 44.27 42.21 32.11
N LYS A 2 44.15 41.47 33.24
CA LYS A 2 43.08 41.56 34.29
C LYS A 2 41.69 41.70 33.66
N CYS A 3 40.64 40.94 33.97
CA CYS A 3 40.33 40.02 35.08
C CYS A 3 39.07 39.21 34.69
N ASP A 4 38.99 37.98 35.21
CA ASP A 4 37.87 37.32 35.91
C ASP A 4 36.51 37.08 35.20
N ASP A 5 36.05 35.83 35.00
CA ASP A 5 35.59 34.77 35.93
C ASP A 5 34.04 34.77 36.02
N LEU A 6 33.38 33.69 35.58
CA LEU A 6 32.32 33.00 36.34
C LEU A 6 31.79 31.75 35.62
N LYS A 7 31.62 30.73 36.45
CA LYS A 7 31.31 29.33 36.18
C LYS A 7 29.82 29.09 35.92
N GLY A 8 29.51 28.06 35.13
CA GLY A 8 28.17 27.47 35.03
C GLY A 8 28.17 26.14 34.29
N LYS A 9 28.59 25.06 34.96
CA LYS A 9 28.44 23.65 34.51
C LYS A 9 26.99 23.19 34.66
N LYS A 10 26.39 22.57 33.64
CA LYS A 10 26.00 21.13 33.60
C LYS A 10 24.98 20.82 32.48
N LEU A 11 25.34 19.80 31.68
CA LEU A 11 24.51 18.69 31.19
C LEU A 11 23.27 19.03 30.35
N ILE A 12 23.35 18.76 29.04
CA ILE A 12 22.55 17.73 28.34
C ILE A 12 23.37 17.34 27.10
N ASP A 13 24.18 16.30 27.24
CA ASP A 13 24.58 15.45 26.10
C ASP A 13 23.64 14.24 26.09
N GLU A 14 23.56 13.59 24.94
CA GLU A 14 22.91 12.29 24.66
C GLU A 14 21.44 12.33 24.20
N CYS A 15 21.26 12.58 22.90
CA CYS A 15 20.34 11.82 22.03
C CYS A 15 20.54 12.28 20.57
N ASN A 16 21.57 11.76 19.91
CA ASN A 16 21.73 11.88 18.46
C ASN A 16 22.63 10.75 17.93
N ASP A 17 22.18 9.50 18.12
CA ASP A 17 22.65 8.37 17.32
C ASP A 17 21.48 7.89 16.43
N GLY A 18 21.16 8.72 15.44
CA GLY A 18 20.45 8.28 14.24
C GLY A 18 21.49 7.82 13.22
N LEU A 19 21.32 6.59 12.70
CA LEU A 19 21.99 5.99 11.54
C LEU A 19 23.16 6.80 10.96
N LYS A 20 24.39 6.55 11.44
CA LYS A 20 25.60 6.93 10.70
C LYS A 20 25.71 6.04 9.47
N LEU A 21 25.09 6.47 8.38
CA LEU A 21 25.33 5.97 7.03
C LEU A 21 26.80 6.28 6.68
N ASN A 22 27.66 5.27 6.80
CA ASN A 22 29.04 5.32 6.33
C ASN A 22 29.06 5.39 4.79
N SER A 23 28.86 6.57 4.21
CA SER A 23 29.24 6.85 2.82
C SER A 23 30.65 7.42 2.81
N LYS A 24 31.65 6.58 2.59
CA LYS A 24 32.98 7.05 2.21
C LYS A 24 32.89 7.56 0.77
N VAL A 25 32.61 8.84 0.60
CA VAL A 25 32.74 9.51 -0.71
C VAL A 25 34.22 9.49 -1.09
N ARG A 26 34.62 8.55 -1.97
CA ARG A 26 35.91 8.63 -2.67
C ARG A 26 35.74 9.58 -3.85
N LYS A 27 36.49 10.69 -3.84
CA LYS A 27 36.61 11.59 -4.98
C LYS A 27 37.77 11.11 -5.86
N ASP A 28 37.46 10.39 -6.92
CA ASP A 28 38.36 10.21 -8.06
C ASP A 28 37.58 10.61 -9.33
N GLY A 29 38.10 11.60 -10.07
CA GLY A 29 37.79 12.02 -11.46
C GLY A 29 36.36 11.88 -12.02
N ASP A 30 35.69 13.03 -12.25
CA ASP A 30 34.70 13.31 -13.31
C ASP A 30 33.52 12.34 -13.54
N GLY A 31 33.03 11.72 -12.47
CA GLY A 31 31.70 11.12 -12.44
C GLY A 31 31.25 10.93 -10.99
N ILE A 32 30.12 11.51 -10.60
CA ILE A 32 29.46 11.14 -9.34
C ILE A 32 28.85 9.76 -9.55
N TYR A 33 29.66 8.70 -9.51
CA TYR A 33 29.17 7.35 -9.35
C TYR A 33 28.76 7.21 -7.89
N GLN A 34 27.46 7.41 -7.61
CA GLN A 34 26.91 6.89 -6.36
C GLN A 34 27.13 5.38 -6.40
N GLU A 35 27.94 4.88 -5.48
CA GLU A 35 28.11 3.45 -5.27
C GLU A 35 26.71 2.84 -5.19
N ASN A 36 26.39 1.90 -6.08
CA ASN A 36 25.02 1.43 -6.27
C ASN A 36 24.62 0.61 -5.04
N LYS A 37 24.15 1.30 -3.99
CA LYS A 37 23.87 0.73 -2.66
C LYS A 37 22.90 -0.44 -2.83
N ILE A 38 23.40 -1.65 -2.56
CA ILE A 38 22.58 -2.85 -2.52
C ILE A 38 21.68 -2.76 -1.29
N VAL A 39 20.38 -2.95 -1.47
CA VAL A 39 19.40 -3.06 -0.39
C VAL A 39 19.14 -4.54 -0.14
N ARG A 40 19.48 -5.01 1.06
CA ARG A 40 19.32 -6.39 1.50
C ARG A 40 17.94 -6.56 2.09
N MET A 41 17.13 -7.42 1.48
CA MET A 41 15.70 -7.51 1.79
C MET A 41 15.29 -8.91 2.26
N ALA A 42 14.22 -8.96 3.04
CA ALA A 42 13.47 -10.17 3.33
C ALA A 42 12.04 -10.07 2.79
N LEU A 43 11.50 -11.18 2.30
CA LEU A 43 10.13 -11.26 1.78
C LEU A 43 9.28 -12.16 2.68
N PHE A 44 8.20 -11.63 3.22
CA PHE A 44 7.22 -12.33 4.03
C PHE A 44 5.98 -12.64 3.19
N GLY A 45 5.65 -13.93 3.08
CA GLY A 45 4.55 -14.44 2.27
C GLY A 45 4.98 -14.64 0.82
N LEU A 46 4.83 -15.87 0.33
CA LEU A 46 5.09 -16.28 -1.05
C LEU A 46 3.80 -16.63 -1.77
N GLY A 47 2.67 -16.10 -1.30
CA GLY A 47 1.38 -16.19 -1.99
C GLY A 47 1.38 -15.49 -3.35
N ARG A 48 0.18 -15.25 -3.90
CA ARG A 48 0.02 -14.66 -5.24
C ARG A 48 0.77 -13.33 -5.39
N ILE A 49 0.58 -12.40 -4.46
CA ILE A 49 1.21 -11.07 -4.51
C ILE A 49 2.70 -11.12 -4.13
N GLY A 50 3.06 -11.89 -3.11
CA GLY A 50 4.46 -12.07 -2.71
C GLY A 50 5.32 -12.64 -3.84
N THR A 51 4.76 -13.51 -4.69
CA THR A 51 5.48 -14.04 -5.86
C THR A 51 5.67 -12.99 -6.96
N ILE A 52 4.72 -12.08 -7.14
CA ILE A 52 4.88 -10.95 -8.07
C ILE A 52 6.05 -10.08 -7.59
N HIS A 53 6.08 -9.74 -6.30
CA HIS A 53 7.18 -8.97 -5.70
C HIS A 53 8.51 -9.72 -5.79
N LEU A 54 8.53 -11.03 -5.50
CA LEU A 54 9.71 -11.88 -5.64
C LEU A 54 10.36 -11.76 -7.02
N GLU A 55 9.58 -11.86 -8.09
CA GLU A 55 10.10 -11.71 -9.46
C GLU A 55 10.78 -10.35 -9.69
N LYS A 56 10.28 -9.30 -9.04
CA LYS A 56 10.82 -7.94 -9.18
C LYS A 56 12.11 -7.82 -8.37
N LEU A 57 12.11 -8.33 -7.15
CA LEU A 57 13.31 -8.36 -6.30
C LEU A 57 14.47 -9.13 -6.95
N LEU A 58 14.18 -10.27 -7.59
CA LEU A 58 15.20 -11.08 -8.25
C LEU A 58 15.76 -10.45 -9.52
N SER A 59 14.98 -9.62 -10.20
CA SER A 59 15.41 -8.93 -11.42
C SER A 59 16.04 -7.56 -11.17
N HIS A 60 15.94 -7.03 -9.95
CA HIS A 60 16.40 -5.69 -9.62
C HIS A 60 17.91 -5.65 -9.25
N PRO A 61 18.74 -4.85 -9.96
CA PRO A 61 20.21 -4.89 -9.81
C PRO A 61 20.74 -4.38 -8.47
N SER A 62 19.97 -3.56 -7.75
CA SER A 62 20.34 -3.05 -6.42
C SER A 62 19.66 -3.78 -5.26
N VAL A 63 19.12 -4.97 -5.48
CA VAL A 63 18.48 -5.76 -4.41
C VAL A 63 19.24 -7.05 -4.19
N LYS A 64 19.38 -7.43 -2.92
CA LYS A 64 19.79 -8.76 -2.52
C LYS A 64 18.72 -9.37 -1.63
N LEU A 65 18.02 -10.38 -2.12
CA LEU A 65 17.06 -11.14 -1.32
C LEU A 65 17.81 -12.10 -0.39
N MET A 66 17.67 -11.89 0.92
CA MET A 66 18.36 -12.65 1.95
C MET A 66 17.48 -13.78 2.51
N TYR A 67 16.22 -13.45 2.75
CA TYR A 67 15.26 -14.34 3.42
C TYR A 67 13.91 -14.37 2.70
N CYS A 68 13.28 -15.53 2.68
CA CYS A 68 11.86 -15.69 2.40
C CYS A 68 11.19 -16.36 3.60
N VAL A 69 10.09 -15.80 4.10
CA VAL A 69 9.31 -16.36 5.20
C VAL A 69 7.97 -16.85 4.67
N GLU A 70 7.72 -18.15 4.76
CA GLU A 70 6.51 -18.80 4.24
C GLU A 70 6.12 -20.00 5.12
N MET A 71 4.83 -20.11 5.45
CA MET A 71 4.31 -21.16 6.32
C MET A 71 4.00 -22.45 5.56
N ASP A 72 3.59 -22.34 4.29
CA ASP A 72 3.30 -23.50 3.47
C ASP A 72 4.60 -24.11 2.91
N GLU A 73 4.98 -25.26 3.45
CA GLU A 73 6.18 -26.00 3.03
C GLU A 73 6.13 -26.36 1.54
N LYS A 74 4.97 -26.75 1.00
CA LYS A 74 4.82 -27.06 -0.42
C LYS A 74 5.04 -25.82 -1.26
N ARG A 75 4.53 -24.66 -0.80
CA ARG A 75 4.75 -23.38 -1.47
C ARG A 75 6.22 -23.00 -1.47
N THR A 76 6.88 -23.14 -0.32
CA THR A 76 8.33 -22.93 -0.16
C THR A 76 9.14 -23.78 -1.14
N GLN A 77 8.90 -25.09 -1.17
CA GLN A 77 9.60 -26.01 -2.06
C GLN A 77 9.38 -25.66 -3.54
N PHE A 78 8.13 -25.38 -3.91
CA PHE A 78 7.78 -24.97 -5.28
C PHE A 78 8.50 -23.69 -5.71
N VAL A 79 8.42 -22.62 -4.91
CA VAL A 79 9.03 -21.32 -5.23
C VAL A 79 10.55 -21.43 -5.25
N LYS A 80 11.16 -22.11 -4.27
CA LYS A 80 12.61 -22.31 -4.22
C LYS A 80 13.13 -23.02 -5.47
N TYR A 81 12.45 -24.09 -5.90
CA TYR A 81 12.78 -24.82 -7.11
C TYR A 81 12.57 -23.95 -8.36
N ARG A 82 11.39 -23.35 -8.51
CA ARG A 82 10.97 -22.61 -9.70
C ARG A 82 11.86 -21.40 -10.03
N TYR A 83 12.40 -20.75 -9.01
CA TYR A 83 13.23 -19.54 -9.14
C TYR A 83 14.70 -19.76 -8.78
N ASN A 84 15.13 -21.02 -8.57
CA ASN A 84 16.52 -21.39 -8.24
C ASN A 84 17.11 -20.61 -7.04
N LEU A 85 16.36 -20.56 -5.93
CA LEU A 85 16.67 -19.72 -4.77
C LEU A 85 17.55 -20.42 -3.73
N ASN A 86 18.55 -21.18 -4.18
CA ASN A 86 19.46 -21.91 -3.29
C ASN A 86 20.34 -21.00 -2.42
N HIS A 87 20.47 -19.72 -2.80
CA HIS A 87 21.23 -18.69 -2.10
C HIS A 87 20.38 -17.89 -1.09
N VAL A 88 19.06 -18.10 -1.06
CA VAL A 88 18.11 -17.44 -0.15
C VAL A 88 17.78 -18.39 0.99
N LYS A 89 17.76 -17.89 2.23
CA LYS A 89 17.31 -18.68 3.38
C LYS A 89 15.79 -18.66 3.45
N PHE A 90 15.17 -19.85 3.50
CA PHE A 90 13.73 -19.98 3.71
C PHE A 90 13.47 -20.28 5.17
N LEU A 91 12.54 -19.53 5.76
CA LEU A 91 12.18 -19.60 7.17
C LEU A 91 10.68 -19.83 7.30
N THR A 92 10.28 -20.50 8.38
CA THR A 92 8.89 -20.59 8.80
C THR A 92 8.51 -19.40 9.69
N GLN A 93 7.23 -19.27 10.04
CA GLN A 93 6.78 -18.24 10.99
C GLN A 93 7.49 -18.33 12.34
N ASN A 94 7.83 -19.53 12.82
CA ASN A 94 8.49 -19.72 14.11
C ASN A 94 9.95 -19.25 14.11
N GLU A 95 10.52 -19.02 12.93
CA GLU A 95 11.90 -18.60 12.73
C GLU A 95 11.97 -17.13 12.24
N GLU A 96 10.83 -16.45 12.13
CA GLU A 96 10.71 -15.10 11.57
C GLU A 96 11.59 -14.07 12.28
N ASP A 97 11.79 -14.24 13.59
CA ASP A 97 12.63 -13.36 14.41
C ASP A 97 14.11 -13.38 13.99
N THR A 98 14.56 -14.42 13.27
CA THR A 98 15.88 -14.44 12.63
C THR A 98 16.05 -13.25 11.67
N VAL A 99 14.99 -12.88 10.94
CA VAL A 99 15.03 -11.74 10.02
C VAL A 99 15.18 -10.44 10.79
N PHE A 100 14.40 -10.26 11.85
CA PHE A 100 14.39 -9.02 12.63
C PHE A 100 15.71 -8.82 13.39
N ASN A 101 16.31 -9.91 13.88
CA ASN A 101 17.58 -9.87 14.61
C ASN A 101 18.83 -9.78 13.71
N ASP A 102 18.69 -9.97 12.38
CA ASP A 102 19.81 -9.87 11.45
C ASP A 102 20.06 -8.39 11.07
N GLU A 103 21.16 -7.83 11.56
CA GLU A 103 21.60 -6.45 11.27
C GLU A 103 21.92 -6.22 9.79
N GLU A 104 22.17 -7.29 9.02
CA GLU A 104 22.42 -7.20 7.59
C GLU A 104 21.13 -7.01 6.77
N VAL A 105 19.94 -7.17 7.36
CA VAL A 105 18.67 -6.94 6.65
C VAL A 105 18.26 -5.48 6.76
N ASP A 106 18.21 -4.79 5.62
CA ASP A 106 17.88 -3.36 5.54
C ASP A 106 16.36 -3.11 5.51
N ALA A 107 15.59 -3.99 4.87
CA ALA A 107 14.15 -3.82 4.71
C ALA A 107 13.39 -5.15 4.58
N VAL A 108 12.08 -5.09 4.82
CA VAL A 108 11.16 -6.20 4.66
C VAL A 108 10.05 -5.85 3.66
N ILE A 109 9.64 -6.84 2.86
CA ILE A 109 8.44 -6.80 2.03
C ILE A 109 7.41 -7.75 2.64
N ILE A 110 6.23 -7.24 2.96
CA ILE A 110 5.15 -7.99 3.64
C ILE A 110 3.99 -8.16 2.66
N GLY A 111 3.85 -9.37 2.12
CA GLY A 111 2.76 -9.83 1.25
C GLY A 111 1.97 -11.01 1.85
N THR A 112 1.93 -11.10 3.18
CA THR A 112 1.17 -12.10 3.95
C THR A 112 -0.33 -11.80 3.97
N PRO A 113 -1.19 -12.67 4.54
CA PRO A 113 -2.57 -12.27 4.86
C PRO A 113 -2.62 -11.06 5.83
N THR A 114 -3.56 -10.15 5.60
CA THR A 114 -3.71 -8.85 6.30
C THR A 114 -3.66 -8.95 7.82
N LYS A 115 -4.21 -10.02 8.41
CA LYS A 115 -4.21 -10.25 9.87
C LYS A 115 -2.83 -10.29 10.50
N PHE A 116 -1.77 -10.55 9.71
CA PHE A 116 -0.39 -10.59 10.18
C PHE A 116 0.39 -9.29 9.94
N HIS A 117 -0.14 -8.35 9.15
CA HIS A 117 0.59 -7.15 8.74
C HIS A 117 1.06 -6.33 9.92
N GLU A 118 0.15 -5.95 10.82
CA GLU A 118 0.48 -5.08 11.95
C GLU A 118 1.63 -5.65 12.81
N LYS A 119 1.54 -6.93 13.19
CA LYS A 119 2.58 -7.61 13.99
C LYS A 119 3.94 -7.54 13.30
N LEU A 120 3.99 -7.89 12.01
CA LEU A 120 5.23 -7.93 11.23
C LEU A 120 5.81 -6.52 11.01
N VAL A 121 4.95 -5.53 10.75
CA VAL A 121 5.33 -4.13 10.58
C VAL A 121 5.94 -3.58 11.87
N ILE A 122 5.29 -3.80 13.01
CA ILE A 122 5.79 -3.34 14.33
C ILE A 122 7.15 -3.98 14.62
N LYS A 123 7.27 -5.30 14.49
CA LYS A 123 8.57 -6.01 14.70
C LYS A 123 9.68 -5.47 13.80
N ALA A 124 9.38 -5.23 12.52
CA ALA A 124 10.35 -4.68 11.57
C ALA A 124 10.80 -3.25 11.95
N LEU A 125 9.85 -2.41 12.38
CA LEU A 125 10.11 -1.05 12.84
C LEU A 125 10.97 -1.02 14.09
N GLU A 126 10.66 -1.86 15.08
CA GLU A 126 11.46 -2.01 16.31
C GLU A 126 12.89 -2.47 16.00
N ALA A 127 13.05 -3.37 15.03
CA ALA A 127 14.32 -3.82 14.48
C ALA A 127 15.00 -2.84 13.51
N ARG A 128 14.47 -1.61 13.37
CA ARG A 128 15.04 -0.52 12.55
C ARG A 128 15.16 -0.82 11.05
N LYS A 129 14.22 -1.60 10.52
CA LYS A 129 14.17 -1.98 9.09
C LYS A 129 13.18 -1.10 8.33
N GLY A 130 13.43 -0.88 7.04
CA GLY A 130 12.43 -0.29 6.15
C GLY A 130 11.29 -1.26 5.85
N ILE A 131 10.09 -0.74 5.58
CA ILE A 131 8.88 -1.55 5.40
C ILE A 131 8.22 -1.23 4.08
N PHE A 132 8.06 -2.26 3.26
CA PHE A 132 7.08 -2.32 2.19
C PHE A 132 5.98 -3.28 2.65
N CYS A 133 4.74 -2.83 2.75
CA CYS A 133 3.63 -3.68 3.19
C CYS A 133 2.45 -3.56 2.24
N GLU A 134 1.93 -4.71 1.82
CA GLU A 134 0.71 -4.78 1.03
C GLU A 134 -0.48 -4.14 1.75
N LYS A 135 -1.39 -3.58 0.95
CA LYS A 135 -2.60 -2.95 1.49
C LYS A 135 -3.59 -4.00 2.00
N PRO A 136 -4.37 -3.69 3.06
CA PRO A 136 -4.16 -2.58 3.98
C PRO A 136 -3.05 -2.86 4.99
N LEU A 137 -2.43 -1.82 5.55
CA LEU A 137 -1.30 -1.93 6.49
C LEU A 137 -1.65 -2.69 7.79
N ALA A 138 -2.93 -2.69 8.18
CA ALA A 138 -3.47 -3.47 9.29
C ALA A 138 -4.97 -3.69 9.08
N VAL A 139 -5.56 -4.61 9.87
CA VAL A 139 -7.01 -4.86 9.85
C VAL A 139 -7.80 -3.68 10.44
N THR A 140 -7.23 -2.99 11.42
CA THR A 140 -7.91 -1.91 12.14
C THR A 140 -7.25 -0.56 11.89
N PHE A 141 -8.05 0.49 11.92
CA PHE A 141 -7.57 1.87 11.84
C PHE A 141 -6.50 2.18 12.90
N GLU A 142 -6.73 1.79 14.15
CA GLU A 142 -5.76 2.03 15.23
C GLU A 142 -4.46 1.24 15.01
N GLY A 143 -4.53 0.03 14.45
CA GLY A 143 -3.36 -0.73 14.04
C GLY A 143 -2.53 -0.02 12.97
N MET A 144 -3.19 0.51 11.93
CA MET A 144 -2.52 1.31 10.90
C MET A 144 -1.86 2.56 11.51
N ARG A 145 -2.57 3.25 12.41
CA ARG A 145 -2.08 4.44 13.10
C ARG A 145 -0.87 4.13 13.98
N ARG A 146 -0.88 3.03 14.74
CA ARG A 146 0.27 2.58 15.53
C ARG A 146 1.51 2.37 14.66
N CYS A 147 1.35 1.69 13.51
CA CYS A 147 2.44 1.46 12.57
C CYS A 147 3.07 2.79 12.08
N TYR A 148 2.25 3.76 11.67
CA TYR A 148 2.76 5.06 11.20
C TYR A 148 3.39 5.89 12.31
N LEU A 149 2.81 5.91 13.51
CA LEU A 149 3.39 6.62 14.66
C LEU A 149 4.80 6.08 14.96
N LEU A 150 4.98 4.76 14.91
CA LEU A 150 6.27 4.13 15.16
C LEU A 150 7.27 4.39 14.02
N ALA A 151 6.82 4.31 12.75
CA ALA A 151 7.63 4.67 11.59
C ALA A 151 8.14 6.12 11.65
N ASN A 152 7.24 7.06 11.98
CA ASN A 152 7.57 8.47 12.15
C ASN A 152 8.52 8.69 13.34
N LYS A 153 8.28 8.02 14.48
CA LYS A 153 9.16 8.08 15.66
C LYS A 153 10.59 7.66 15.34
N PHE A 154 10.75 6.64 14.50
CA PHE A 154 12.05 6.09 14.14
C PHE A 154 12.63 6.67 12.84
N ASN A 155 11.89 7.55 12.16
CA ASN A 155 12.23 8.11 10.86
C ASN A 155 12.60 7.03 9.83
N LEU A 156 11.79 5.96 9.79
CA LEU A 156 11.99 4.82 8.90
C LEU A 156 11.03 4.88 7.70
N PRO A 157 11.47 4.48 6.49
CA PRO A 157 10.59 4.33 5.34
C PRO A 157 9.52 3.27 5.61
N LEU A 158 8.25 3.64 5.51
CA LEU A 158 7.11 2.73 5.54
C LEU A 158 6.20 3.04 4.36
N LEU A 159 6.12 2.10 3.40
CA LEU A 159 5.25 2.17 2.23
C LEU A 159 4.07 1.20 2.42
N CYS A 160 2.85 1.74 2.38
CA CYS A 160 1.64 0.96 2.16
C CYS A 160 1.39 0.85 0.66
N ALA A 161 1.36 -0.37 0.12
CA ALA A 161 1.45 -0.64 -1.31
C ALA A 161 0.15 -0.39 -2.07
N PHE A 162 -0.19 0.88 -2.30
CA PHE A 162 -1.25 1.30 -3.21
C PHE A 162 -0.73 1.34 -4.65
N ASN A 163 -0.45 0.15 -5.19
CA ASN A 163 0.24 -0.05 -6.47
C ASN A 163 -0.37 0.73 -7.64
N ARG A 164 -1.69 0.94 -7.67
CA ARG A 164 -2.37 1.67 -8.76
C ARG A 164 -1.87 3.11 -8.91
N ARG A 165 -1.37 3.77 -7.85
CA ARG A 165 -0.75 5.11 -7.96
C ARG A 165 0.55 5.12 -8.77
N PHE A 166 1.17 3.95 -8.93
CA PHE A 166 2.36 3.74 -9.74
C PHE A 166 2.03 3.21 -11.15
N ASP A 167 0.75 3.08 -11.50
CA ASP A 167 0.34 2.81 -12.87
C ASP A 167 0.72 3.99 -13.78
N PRO A 168 1.44 3.78 -14.89
CA PRO A 168 1.87 4.87 -15.76
C PRO A 168 0.72 5.70 -16.33
N SER A 169 -0.43 5.08 -16.62
CA SER A 169 -1.59 5.79 -17.19
C SER A 169 -2.27 6.64 -16.12
N PHE A 170 -2.48 6.09 -14.93
CA PHE A 170 -3.07 6.83 -13.82
C PHE A 170 -2.14 7.95 -13.32
N ARG A 171 -0.83 7.72 -13.30
CA ARG A 171 0.17 8.75 -13.02
C ARG A 171 0.12 9.89 -14.03
N GLN A 172 0.09 9.59 -15.33
CA GLN A 172 -0.07 10.64 -16.33
C GLN A 172 -1.37 11.41 -16.17
N ILE A 173 -2.49 10.76 -15.84
CA ILE A 173 -3.74 11.47 -15.56
C ILE A 173 -3.56 12.41 -14.37
N LYS A 174 -3.01 11.92 -13.25
CA LYS A 174 -2.76 12.73 -12.06
C LYS A 174 -1.93 13.98 -12.38
N ASP A 175 -0.76 13.80 -13.02
CA ASP A 175 0.17 14.89 -13.31
C ASP A 175 -0.48 15.94 -14.22
N ARG A 176 -1.27 15.52 -15.21
CA ARG A 176 -1.97 16.41 -16.14
C ARG A 176 -3.13 17.16 -15.49
N VAL A 177 -3.83 16.52 -14.56
CA VAL A 177 -4.84 17.18 -13.72
C VAL A 177 -4.18 18.25 -12.85
N GLU A 178 -3.05 17.94 -12.20
CA GLU A 178 -2.32 18.91 -11.38
C GLU A 178 -1.76 20.09 -12.19
N ARG A 179 -1.36 19.87 -13.44
CA ARG A 179 -0.99 20.94 -14.39
C ARG A 179 -2.17 21.80 -14.85
N GLY A 180 -3.41 21.44 -14.48
CA GLY A 180 -4.61 22.19 -14.81
C GLY A 180 -5.08 22.02 -16.26
N GLU A 181 -4.64 20.97 -16.97
CA GLU A 181 -4.94 20.76 -18.39
C GLU A 181 -6.45 20.65 -18.67
N ILE A 182 -7.23 20.11 -17.72
CA ILE A 182 -8.69 20.00 -17.81
C ILE A 182 -9.45 21.05 -17.00
N GLY A 183 -8.74 22.03 -16.43
CA GLY A 183 -9.33 23.06 -15.57
C GLY A 183 -9.77 22.52 -14.22
N GLN A 184 -10.92 23.00 -13.72
CA GLN A 184 -11.50 22.52 -12.47
C GLN A 184 -12.10 21.13 -12.71
N VAL A 185 -11.65 20.13 -11.94
CA VAL A 185 -12.26 18.80 -11.92
C VAL A 185 -13.72 18.93 -11.49
N GLN A 186 -14.63 18.24 -12.19
CA GLN A 186 -16.06 18.26 -11.93
C GLN A 186 -16.59 16.85 -11.68
N VAL A 187 -16.15 15.87 -12.47
CA VAL A 187 -16.58 14.48 -12.38
C VAL A 187 -15.40 13.53 -12.50
N VAL A 188 -15.36 12.52 -11.64
CA VAL A 188 -14.43 11.39 -11.75
C VAL A 188 -15.22 10.09 -11.83
N LYS A 189 -14.92 9.23 -12.78
CA LYS A 189 -15.54 7.90 -12.88
C LYS A 189 -14.48 6.83 -12.90
N THR A 190 -14.67 5.79 -12.11
CA THR A 190 -13.91 4.56 -12.24
C THR A 190 -14.83 3.39 -12.57
N CYS A 191 -14.29 2.47 -13.35
CA CYS A 191 -14.87 1.16 -13.57
C CYS A 191 -13.79 0.14 -13.23
N SER A 192 -14.05 -0.70 -12.25
CA SER A 192 -13.12 -1.66 -11.70
C SER A 192 -13.79 -3.02 -11.60
N ARG A 193 -13.55 -3.88 -12.57
CA ARG A 193 -14.19 -5.20 -12.64
C ARG A 193 -13.13 -6.29 -12.72
N ASP A 194 -13.13 -7.16 -11.73
CA ASP A 194 -12.12 -8.19 -11.57
C ASP A 194 -12.32 -9.34 -12.57
N HIS A 195 -11.20 -9.92 -12.97
CA HIS A 195 -11.10 -11.19 -13.67
C HIS A 195 -9.76 -11.86 -13.31
N PRO A 196 -9.73 -13.18 -13.10
CA PRO A 196 -10.88 -13.97 -12.70
C PRO A 196 -11.42 -13.52 -11.33
N SER A 197 -12.64 -13.93 -10.98
CA SER A 197 -13.15 -13.75 -9.62
C SER A 197 -12.19 -14.38 -8.60
N PRO A 198 -11.93 -13.72 -7.44
CA PRO A 198 -11.14 -14.34 -6.38
C PRO A 198 -11.80 -15.61 -5.84
N PRO A 199 -11.02 -16.62 -5.39
CA PRO A 199 -11.57 -17.81 -4.76
C PRO A 199 -12.38 -17.47 -3.51
N ILE A 200 -13.46 -18.22 -3.24
CA ILE A 200 -14.35 -17.94 -2.11
C ILE A 200 -13.63 -17.98 -0.75
N GLU A 201 -12.66 -18.88 -0.58
CA GLU A 201 -11.86 -19.00 0.64
C GLU A 201 -11.05 -17.73 0.94
N TYR A 202 -10.60 -17.03 -0.11
CA TYR A 202 -9.97 -15.73 0.06
C TYR A 202 -11.00 -14.68 0.48
N LEU A 203 -12.16 -14.64 -0.19
CA LEU A 203 -13.20 -13.63 0.09
C LEU A 203 -13.69 -13.68 1.54
N LYS A 204 -13.84 -14.87 2.13
CA LYS A 204 -14.17 -15.09 3.55
C LYS A 204 -13.25 -14.35 4.54
N THR A 205 -12.03 -14.04 4.14
CA THR A 205 -11.02 -13.38 4.98
C THR A 205 -10.51 -12.05 4.43
N SER A 206 -11.10 -11.58 3.32
CA SER A 206 -10.64 -10.39 2.57
C SER A 206 -10.98 -9.06 3.26
N GLY A 207 -11.94 -9.07 4.19
CA GLY A 207 -12.53 -7.86 4.76
C GLY A 207 -13.69 -7.29 3.94
N GLY A 208 -14.15 -8.01 2.92
CA GLY A 208 -15.28 -7.61 2.07
C GLY A 208 -14.87 -6.71 0.91
N ILE A 209 -15.77 -6.57 -0.07
CA ILE A 209 -15.48 -5.88 -1.34
C ILE A 209 -15.01 -4.42 -1.17
N PHE A 210 -15.47 -3.72 -0.13
CA PHE A 210 -15.12 -2.31 0.12
C PHE A 210 -13.67 -2.14 0.56
N HIS A 211 -13.17 -3.04 1.42
CA HIS A 211 -11.82 -2.97 1.98
C HIS A 211 -10.78 -3.71 1.14
N ASP A 212 -11.22 -4.71 0.36
CA ASP A 212 -10.33 -5.44 -0.51
C ASP A 212 -10.24 -4.83 -1.92
N CYS A 213 -11.36 -4.47 -2.54
CA CYS A 213 -11.38 -4.05 -3.95
C CYS A 213 -11.63 -2.54 -4.11
N ALA A 214 -12.74 -2.02 -3.56
CA ALA A 214 -13.13 -0.62 -3.72
C ALA A 214 -12.10 0.36 -3.14
N ILE A 215 -11.33 -0.07 -2.14
CA ILE A 215 -10.31 0.75 -1.48
C ILE A 215 -9.30 1.34 -2.48
N HIS A 216 -8.99 0.61 -3.57
CA HIS A 216 -8.07 1.10 -4.59
C HIS A 216 -8.68 2.23 -5.44
N ASP A 217 -9.98 2.16 -5.73
CA ASP A 217 -10.70 3.18 -6.47
C ASP A 217 -10.93 4.43 -5.61
N ILE A 218 -11.28 4.23 -4.33
CA ILE A 218 -11.39 5.29 -3.33
C ILE A 218 -10.05 6.03 -3.22
N ASP A 219 -8.95 5.28 -3.07
CA ASP A 219 -7.60 5.83 -3.04
C ASP A 219 -7.27 6.66 -4.30
N MET A 220 -7.49 6.07 -5.47
CA MET A 220 -7.21 6.69 -6.77
C MET A 220 -7.98 8.00 -6.96
N ILE A 221 -9.27 8.00 -6.65
CA ILE A 221 -10.11 9.19 -6.76
C ILE A 221 -9.62 10.27 -5.80
N CYS A 222 -9.42 9.96 -4.51
CA CYS A 222 -8.97 10.95 -3.53
C CYS A 222 -7.59 11.53 -3.91
N TRP A 223 -6.69 10.68 -4.42
CA TRP A 223 -5.37 11.10 -4.88
C TRP A 223 -5.42 12.03 -6.11
N ILE A 224 -6.26 11.71 -7.10
CA ILE A 224 -6.44 12.55 -8.29
C ILE A 224 -7.09 13.88 -7.94
N VAL A 225 -8.18 13.85 -7.17
CA VAL A 225 -8.91 15.06 -6.76
C VAL A 225 -8.07 15.92 -5.82
N GLY A 226 -7.22 15.30 -4.99
CA GLY A 226 -6.37 15.99 -4.00
C GLY A 226 -7.11 16.36 -2.71
N GLU A 227 -8.31 15.83 -2.49
CA GLU A 227 -9.09 16.00 -1.27
C GLU A 227 -9.91 14.74 -0.96
N TYR A 228 -10.64 14.73 0.16
CA TYR A 228 -11.47 13.61 0.59
C TYR A 228 -12.97 13.95 0.53
N PRO A 229 -13.84 12.95 0.31
CA PRO A 229 -15.28 13.18 0.20
C PRO A 229 -15.89 13.67 1.51
N ILE A 230 -16.89 14.55 1.43
CA ILE A 230 -17.72 14.99 2.56
C ILE A 230 -18.96 14.10 2.73
N SER A 231 -19.32 13.31 1.73
CA SER A 231 -20.34 12.28 1.85
C SER A 231 -20.17 11.18 0.82
N VAL A 232 -20.67 9.99 1.17
CA VAL A 232 -20.71 8.83 0.29
C VAL A 232 -22.08 8.16 0.34
N TYR A 233 -22.50 7.62 -0.80
CA TYR A 233 -23.62 6.70 -0.92
C TYR A 233 -23.14 5.45 -1.66
N ALA A 234 -23.44 4.28 -1.14
CA ALA A 234 -23.12 3.01 -1.79
C ALA A 234 -24.32 2.09 -1.83
N GLU A 235 -24.41 1.31 -2.90
CA GLU A 235 -25.37 0.23 -3.07
C GLU A 235 -24.65 -1.00 -3.61
N GLY A 236 -25.05 -2.19 -3.15
CA GLY A 236 -24.40 -3.44 -3.50
C GLY A 236 -25.39 -4.59 -3.64
N HIS A 237 -25.04 -5.53 -4.50
CA HIS A 237 -25.74 -6.80 -4.68
C HIS A 237 -24.75 -7.96 -4.82
N ALA A 238 -25.20 -9.16 -4.48
CA ALA A 238 -24.48 -10.40 -4.70
C ALA A 238 -25.26 -11.25 -5.72
N PHE A 239 -24.85 -11.20 -6.99
CA PHE A 239 -25.38 -12.05 -8.06
C PHE A 239 -24.79 -13.47 -8.03
N ILE A 240 -23.65 -13.67 -7.38
CA ILE A 240 -22.97 -14.94 -7.20
C ILE A 240 -23.42 -15.55 -5.86
N PRO A 241 -24.15 -16.69 -5.85
CA PRO A 241 -24.72 -17.27 -4.63
C PRO A 241 -23.70 -17.51 -3.52
N GLU A 242 -22.51 -18.00 -3.86
CA GLU A 242 -21.45 -18.31 -2.90
C GLU A 242 -20.95 -17.04 -2.18
N ILE A 243 -20.95 -15.89 -2.86
CA ILE A 243 -20.59 -14.58 -2.28
C ILE A 243 -21.72 -14.07 -1.39
N ALA A 244 -22.98 -14.28 -1.79
CA ALA A 244 -24.14 -13.95 -0.97
C ALA A 244 -24.16 -14.75 0.35
N GLU A 245 -23.80 -16.04 0.31
CA GLU A 245 -23.75 -16.93 1.49
C GLU A 245 -22.76 -16.46 2.57
N ILE A 246 -21.66 -15.81 2.17
CA ILE A 246 -20.68 -15.24 3.11
C ILE A 246 -21.03 -13.81 3.54
N GLY A 247 -22.15 -13.26 3.06
CA GLY A 247 -22.62 -11.92 3.41
C GLY A 247 -21.83 -10.77 2.79
N ASP A 248 -21.11 -11.00 1.69
CA ASP A 248 -20.38 -9.97 0.93
C ASP A 248 -21.16 -9.61 -0.35
N TYR A 249 -20.67 -8.61 -1.10
CA TYR A 249 -21.21 -8.21 -2.40
C TYR A 249 -20.23 -8.56 -3.51
N ASP A 250 -20.75 -8.81 -4.72
CA ASP A 250 -19.92 -8.94 -5.91
C ASP A 250 -20.07 -7.80 -6.90
N THR A 251 -21.11 -6.98 -6.75
CA THR A 251 -21.37 -5.84 -7.64
C THR A 251 -21.79 -4.65 -6.78
N VAL A 252 -21.05 -3.56 -6.88
CA VAL A 252 -21.21 -2.38 -6.03
C VAL A 252 -21.13 -1.11 -6.88
N PHE A 253 -21.98 -0.14 -6.55
CA PHE A 253 -21.91 1.21 -7.07
C PHE A 253 -21.75 2.20 -5.93
N ILE A 254 -20.77 3.10 -6.03
CA ILE A 254 -20.48 4.13 -5.01
C ILE A 254 -20.55 5.49 -5.65
N THR A 255 -21.21 6.45 -5.00
CA THR A 255 -21.15 7.88 -5.31
C THR A 255 -20.49 8.63 -4.16
N MET A 256 -19.56 9.52 -4.49
CA MET A 256 -18.80 10.32 -3.53
C MET A 256 -18.99 11.80 -3.85
N LYS A 257 -19.24 12.64 -2.85
CA LYS A 257 -19.31 14.10 -2.99
C LYS A 257 -18.15 14.74 -2.26
N PHE A 258 -17.48 15.69 -2.89
CA PHE A 258 -16.36 16.42 -2.30
C PHE A 258 -16.71 17.88 -1.99
N ALA A 259 -15.94 18.51 -1.11
CA ALA A 259 -16.18 19.89 -0.65
C ALA A 259 -16.05 20.93 -1.76
N THR A 260 -15.14 20.72 -2.72
CA THR A 260 -15.00 21.59 -3.91
C THR A 260 -16.17 21.49 -4.89
N GLY A 261 -17.08 20.54 -4.68
CA GLY A 261 -18.21 20.28 -5.55
C GLY A 261 -18.02 19.09 -6.49
N VAL A 262 -16.83 18.49 -6.58
CA VAL A 262 -16.57 17.27 -7.37
C VAL A 262 -17.54 16.15 -6.97
N ILE A 263 -18.01 15.41 -7.97
CA ILE A 263 -18.78 14.17 -7.77
C ILE A 263 -17.99 13.04 -8.40
N ALA A 264 -17.79 11.95 -7.67
CA ALA A 264 -17.15 10.77 -8.21
C ALA A 264 -18.05 9.54 -8.14
N THR A 265 -17.87 8.61 -9.08
CA THR A 265 -18.59 7.33 -9.09
C THR A 265 -17.64 6.17 -9.28
N ILE A 266 -17.91 5.06 -8.59
CA ILE A 266 -17.20 3.79 -8.73
C ILE A 266 -18.21 2.73 -9.15
N ASP A 267 -17.98 2.12 -10.31
CA ASP A 267 -18.63 0.89 -10.78
C ASP A 267 -17.68 -0.28 -10.52
N LEU A 268 -18.07 -1.16 -9.61
CA LEU A 268 -17.23 -2.25 -9.12
C LEU A 268 -17.91 -3.60 -9.33
N SER A 269 -17.17 -4.58 -9.87
CA SER A 269 -17.63 -5.97 -9.93
C SER A 269 -16.51 -6.97 -9.67
N ARG A 270 -16.81 -8.10 -9.04
CA ARG A 270 -15.88 -9.22 -8.87
C ARG A 270 -15.75 -10.10 -10.11
N ASN A 271 -16.62 -9.91 -11.11
CA ASN A 271 -16.69 -10.81 -12.27
C ASN A 271 -16.95 -10.06 -13.58
N ALA A 272 -15.90 -9.84 -14.36
CA ALA A 272 -15.97 -9.44 -15.76
C ALA A 272 -15.49 -10.59 -16.66
N VAL A 273 -16.41 -11.29 -17.30
CA VAL A 273 -16.10 -12.45 -18.18
C VAL A 273 -15.23 -12.11 -19.39
N TYR A 274 -15.06 -10.82 -19.70
CA TYR A 274 -14.30 -10.31 -20.84
C TYR A 274 -12.90 -9.79 -20.49
N GLY A 275 -12.48 -9.91 -19.22
CA GLY A 275 -11.13 -9.57 -18.75
C GLY A 275 -11.13 -8.54 -17.61
N TYR A 276 -9.93 -8.14 -17.18
CA TYR A 276 -9.70 -7.25 -16.04
C TYR A 276 -9.92 -5.78 -16.44
N ASP A 277 -11.14 -5.28 -16.27
CA ASP A 277 -11.57 -3.95 -16.73
C ASP A 277 -11.29 -2.88 -15.66
N GLN A 278 -10.33 -2.01 -15.94
CA GLN A 278 -9.89 -0.94 -15.04
C GLN A 278 -9.81 0.36 -15.84
N ARG A 279 -10.83 1.20 -15.68
CA ARG A 279 -10.96 2.46 -16.43
C ARG A 279 -11.11 3.63 -15.49
N LEU A 280 -10.62 4.77 -15.94
CA LEU A 280 -10.66 6.04 -15.23
C LEU A 280 -11.01 7.15 -16.21
N GLU A 281 -11.97 7.99 -15.84
CA GLU A 281 -12.34 9.21 -16.56
C GLU A 281 -12.31 10.38 -15.57
N VAL A 282 -11.62 11.46 -15.95
CA VAL A 282 -11.57 12.70 -15.17
C VAL A 282 -12.01 13.83 -16.08
N PHE A 283 -13.19 14.38 -15.80
CA PHE A 283 -13.81 15.46 -16.55
C PHE A 283 -13.72 16.78 -15.77
N GLY A 284 -13.35 17.84 -16.47
CA GLY A 284 -13.34 19.20 -15.95
C GLY A 284 -13.80 20.21 -16.99
N ASN A 285 -13.93 21.47 -16.59
CA ASN A 285 -14.52 22.50 -17.44
C ASN A 285 -13.69 22.88 -18.70
N LYS A 286 -12.45 22.39 -18.83
CA LYS A 286 -11.60 22.60 -20.01
C LYS A 286 -11.28 21.34 -20.79
N GLY A 287 -11.76 20.17 -20.36
CA GLY A 287 -11.49 18.93 -21.07
C GLY A 287 -11.71 17.68 -20.23
N MET A 288 -11.22 16.56 -20.76
CA MET A 288 -11.34 15.25 -20.15
C MET A 288 -10.09 14.41 -20.40
N LEU A 289 -9.70 13.63 -19.40
CA LEU A 289 -8.65 12.63 -19.50
C LEU A 289 -9.23 11.25 -19.22
N CYS A 290 -8.85 10.26 -20.01
CA CYS A 290 -9.35 8.89 -19.88
C CYS A 290 -8.21 7.88 -19.94
N SER A 291 -8.31 6.83 -19.12
CA SER A 291 -7.55 5.59 -19.26
C SER A 291 -8.54 4.46 -19.51
N ASN A 292 -8.41 3.78 -20.65
CA ASN A 292 -9.25 2.66 -21.04
C ASN A 292 -8.63 1.31 -20.65
N GLY A 293 -9.35 0.21 -20.89
CA GLY A 293 -8.83 -1.13 -20.66
C GLY A 293 -7.57 -1.41 -21.50
N VAL A 294 -6.52 -1.92 -20.84
CA VAL A 294 -5.23 -2.20 -21.47
C VAL A 294 -5.28 -3.56 -22.16
N ARG A 295 -4.76 -3.64 -23.39
CA ARG A 295 -4.60 -4.88 -24.14
C ARG A 295 -3.11 -5.26 -24.20
N PRO A 296 -2.76 -6.56 -24.17
CA PRO A 296 -1.37 -7.00 -24.29
C PRO A 296 -0.72 -6.63 -25.63
N THR A 297 -1.51 -6.52 -26.71
CA THR A 297 -1.03 -6.15 -28.04
C THR A 297 -2.05 -5.23 -28.73
N ALA A 298 -1.61 -4.53 -29.76
CA ALA A 298 -2.44 -3.67 -30.61
C ALA A 298 -2.99 -4.39 -31.86
N VAL A 299 -2.97 -5.73 -31.90
CA VAL A 299 -3.38 -6.49 -33.09
C VAL A 299 -4.90 -6.45 -33.26
N GLU A 300 -5.33 -6.12 -34.47
CA GLU A 300 -6.71 -6.19 -34.92
C GLU A 300 -6.82 -7.17 -36.10
N HIS A 301 -7.93 -7.91 -36.17
CA HIS A 301 -8.25 -8.77 -37.29
C HIS A 301 -9.49 -8.22 -38.01
N HIS A 302 -9.30 -7.76 -39.23
CA HIS A 302 -10.37 -7.24 -40.09
C HIS A 302 -10.79 -8.31 -41.10
N SER A 303 -12.07 -8.66 -41.11
CA SER A 303 -12.65 -9.68 -42.00
C SER A 303 -14.00 -9.21 -42.55
N SER A 304 -14.60 -10.01 -43.44
CA SER A 304 -15.92 -9.71 -44.01
C SER A 304 -17.06 -9.65 -42.98
N ILE A 305 -16.87 -10.20 -41.78
CA ILE A 305 -17.85 -10.19 -40.69
C ILE A 305 -17.58 -9.10 -39.64
N GLY A 306 -16.53 -8.31 -39.80
CA GLY A 306 -16.18 -7.21 -38.90
C GLY A 306 -14.74 -7.24 -38.40
N THR A 307 -14.49 -6.41 -37.37
CA THR A 307 -13.17 -6.26 -36.74
C THR A 307 -13.18 -6.87 -35.35
N THR A 308 -12.17 -7.68 -35.03
CA THR A 308 -11.94 -8.20 -33.69
C THR A 308 -10.59 -7.75 -33.14
N GLN A 309 -10.50 -7.64 -31.81
CA GLN A 309 -9.28 -7.26 -31.09
C GLN A 309 -8.95 -8.32 -30.04
N VAL A 310 -7.68 -8.40 -29.64
CA VAL A 310 -7.26 -9.22 -28.49
C VAL A 310 -7.97 -8.73 -27.22
N PRO A 311 -8.43 -9.61 -26.32
CA PRO A 311 -9.04 -9.22 -25.05
C PRO A 311 -8.15 -8.27 -24.24
N ILE A 312 -8.78 -7.50 -23.34
CA ILE A 312 -8.02 -6.72 -22.35
C ILE A 312 -7.24 -7.69 -21.43
N CYS A 313 -6.24 -7.16 -20.72
CA CYS A 313 -5.44 -7.95 -19.78
C CYS A 313 -6.34 -8.79 -18.89
N ASN A 314 -5.98 -10.06 -18.71
CA ASN A 314 -6.89 -11.03 -18.11
C ASN A 314 -6.90 -10.96 -16.57
N SER A 315 -5.89 -10.36 -15.95
CA SER A 315 -5.80 -10.31 -14.48
C SER A 315 -5.02 -9.10 -14.00
N PHE A 316 -5.23 -8.73 -12.73
CA PHE A 316 -4.49 -7.65 -12.09
C PHE A 316 -2.96 -7.82 -12.21
N ALA A 317 -2.43 -9.05 -12.13
CA ALA A 317 -0.99 -9.31 -12.24
C ALA A 317 -0.43 -8.91 -13.62
N THR A 318 -1.17 -9.20 -14.69
CA THR A 318 -0.79 -8.80 -16.06
C THR A 318 -1.06 -7.32 -16.32
N ARG A 319 -2.19 -6.80 -15.83
CA ARG A 319 -2.59 -5.38 -15.98
C ARG A 319 -1.63 -4.44 -15.26
N TYR A 320 -1.19 -4.78 -14.05
CA TYR A 320 -0.39 -3.93 -13.18
C TYR A 320 1.06 -4.37 -13.05
N ALA A 321 1.56 -5.23 -13.94
CA ALA A 321 2.95 -5.71 -13.91
C ALA A 321 3.98 -4.56 -13.82
N GLU A 322 3.75 -3.49 -14.58
CA GLU A 322 4.62 -2.31 -14.58
C GLU A 322 4.41 -1.43 -13.35
N SER A 323 3.18 -1.35 -12.85
CA SER A 323 2.87 -0.64 -11.60
C SER A 323 3.65 -1.24 -10.42
N TYR A 324 3.69 -2.57 -10.31
CA TYR A 324 4.48 -3.26 -9.28
C TYR A 324 5.99 -3.06 -9.45
N ASN A 325 6.51 -2.99 -10.69
CA ASN A 325 7.91 -2.67 -10.94
C ASN A 325 8.26 -1.28 -10.37
N ILE A 326 7.47 -0.27 -10.75
CA ILE A 326 7.69 1.13 -10.37
C ILE A 326 7.52 1.32 -8.86
N GLU A 327 6.56 0.64 -8.24
CA GLU A 327 6.33 0.70 -6.79
C GLU A 327 7.52 0.14 -5.98
N VAL A 328 8.07 -1.01 -6.40
CA VAL A 328 9.27 -1.61 -5.77
C VAL A 328 10.50 -0.72 -5.99
N GLU A 329 10.70 -0.20 -7.20
CA GLU A 329 11.76 0.76 -7.53
C GLU A 329 11.67 2.01 -6.64
N HIS A 330 10.46 2.57 -6.48
CA HIS A 330 10.23 3.71 -5.61
C HIS A 330 10.65 3.42 -4.16
N PHE A 331 10.27 2.27 -3.62
CA PHE A 331 10.66 1.88 -2.27
C PHE A 331 12.18 1.71 -2.12
N ILE A 332 12.84 1.10 -3.10
CA ILE A 332 14.30 0.96 -3.13
C ILE A 332 14.98 2.33 -3.15
N ASN A 333 14.46 3.28 -3.92
CA ASN A 333 14.95 4.66 -3.95
C ASN A 333 14.74 5.39 -2.62
N CYS A 334 13.63 5.12 -1.92
CA CYS A 334 13.44 5.59 -0.55
C CYS A 334 14.48 5.01 0.41
N MET A 335 14.79 3.72 0.32
CA MET A 335 15.84 3.06 1.13
C MET A 335 17.26 3.56 0.83
N LYS A 336 17.49 4.05 -0.40
CA LYS A 336 18.73 4.72 -0.81
C LYS A 336 18.77 6.19 -0.41
N GLY A 337 17.65 6.77 0.04
CA GLY A 337 17.53 8.19 0.38
C GLY A 337 17.45 9.12 -0.83
N THR A 338 17.18 8.59 -2.02
CA THR A 338 17.05 9.36 -3.27
C THR A 338 15.62 9.83 -3.53
N GLN A 339 14.64 9.22 -2.86
CA GLN A 339 13.22 9.61 -2.91
C GLN A 339 12.60 9.60 -1.50
N GLN A 340 11.47 10.28 -1.38
CA GLN A 340 10.62 10.27 -0.18
C GLN A 340 9.39 9.42 -0.46
N ILE A 341 8.89 8.72 0.56
CA ILE A 341 7.69 7.88 0.43
C ILE A 341 6.52 8.70 -0.12
N GLU A 342 5.97 8.31 -1.28
CA GLU A 342 4.88 9.04 -1.93
C GLU A 342 3.51 8.80 -1.27
N VAL A 343 3.26 7.58 -0.80
CA VAL A 343 1.99 7.21 -0.15
C VAL A 343 2.06 7.60 1.33
N LYS A 344 1.41 8.72 1.69
CA LYS A 344 1.49 9.28 3.03
C LYS A 344 0.53 8.60 4.01
N ASP A 345 0.90 8.61 5.28
CA ASP A 345 0.16 8.03 6.40
C ASP A 345 -1.32 8.46 6.42
N PHE A 346 -1.57 9.77 6.43
CA PHE A 346 -2.91 10.35 6.48
C PHE A 346 -3.78 9.95 5.29
N GLN A 347 -3.18 9.67 4.12
CA GLN A 347 -3.91 9.26 2.93
C GLN A 347 -4.48 7.86 3.11
N THR A 348 -3.66 6.93 3.59
CA THR A 348 -4.10 5.55 3.79
C THR A 348 -5.13 5.41 4.91
N LEU A 349 -4.96 6.18 5.99
CA LEU A 349 -5.91 6.26 7.10
C LEU A 349 -7.26 6.83 6.65
N ALA A 350 -7.24 7.93 5.88
CA ALA A 350 -8.43 8.54 5.32
C ALA A 350 -9.18 7.59 4.38
N VAL A 351 -8.47 6.94 3.46
CA VAL A 351 -9.04 6.00 2.48
C VAL A 351 -9.67 4.79 3.16
N ASN A 352 -9.00 4.19 4.14
CA ASN A 352 -9.57 3.08 4.91
C ASN A 352 -10.89 3.48 5.58
N LYS A 353 -10.93 4.70 6.13
CA LYS A 353 -12.13 5.20 6.78
C LYS A 353 -13.27 5.48 5.79
N VAL A 354 -12.96 6.00 4.60
CA VAL A 354 -13.95 6.16 3.51
C VAL A 354 -14.51 4.80 3.09
N ALA A 355 -13.66 3.76 3.00
CA ALA A 355 -14.12 2.41 2.70
C ALA A 355 -15.12 1.90 3.74
N SER A 356 -14.85 2.10 5.04
CA SER A 356 -15.82 1.79 6.10
C SER A 356 -17.13 2.57 5.97
N CYS A 357 -17.08 3.84 5.59
CA CYS A 357 -18.29 4.64 5.36
C CYS A 357 -19.09 4.13 4.15
N CYS A 358 -18.42 3.67 3.08
CA CYS A 358 -19.09 3.06 1.93
C CYS A 358 -19.78 1.75 2.33
N GLU A 359 -19.11 0.92 3.12
CA GLU A 359 -19.69 -0.32 3.66
C GLU A 359 -20.92 -0.03 4.55
N GLU A 360 -20.83 0.95 5.47
CA GLU A 360 -21.97 1.37 6.30
C GLU A 360 -23.13 1.87 5.43
N SER A 361 -22.82 2.65 4.39
CA SER A 361 -23.81 3.19 3.45
C SER A 361 -24.57 2.06 2.74
N ALA A 362 -23.87 1.06 2.20
CA ALA A 362 -24.48 -0.08 1.51
C ALA A 362 -25.34 -0.94 2.44
N LYS A 363 -24.85 -1.19 3.66
CA LYS A 363 -25.57 -1.99 4.66
C LYS A 363 -26.87 -1.33 5.10
N HIS A 364 -26.88 0.00 5.26
CA HIS A 364 -28.02 0.74 5.78
C HIS A 364 -28.82 1.51 4.72
N ARG A 365 -28.39 1.47 3.45
CA ARG A 365 -29.00 2.16 2.30
C ARG A 365 -29.22 3.65 2.54
N LYS A 366 -28.25 4.32 3.15
CA LYS A 366 -28.32 5.75 3.53
C LYS A 366 -27.06 6.50 3.10
N LEU A 367 -27.21 7.79 2.83
CA LEU A 367 -26.07 8.69 2.67
C LEU A 367 -25.30 8.76 4.00
N ILE A 368 -23.98 8.61 3.94
CA ILE A 368 -23.08 8.79 5.09
C ILE A 368 -22.34 10.10 4.90
N GLU A 369 -22.52 11.03 5.84
CA GLU A 369 -21.67 12.22 5.93
C GLU A 369 -20.33 11.86 6.54
N ILE A 370 -19.27 12.45 6.00
CA ILE A 370 -17.92 12.23 6.48
C ILE A 370 -17.35 13.55 7.02
N PRO A 371 -17.26 13.72 8.34
CA PRO A 371 -16.83 14.97 8.95
C PRO A 371 -15.36 15.25 8.64
N LYS A 372 -14.99 16.53 8.44
CA LYS A 372 -13.61 16.94 8.16
C LYS A 372 -12.59 16.45 9.19
N SER A 373 -12.99 16.37 10.45
CA SER A 373 -12.16 15.83 11.55
C SER A 373 -11.68 14.41 11.30
N MET A 374 -12.33 13.67 10.40
CA MET A 374 -12.00 12.31 9.98
C MET A 374 -10.84 12.25 8.98
N TYR A 375 -10.34 13.38 8.49
CA TYR A 375 -9.21 13.45 7.55
C TYR A 375 -8.07 14.36 8.04
N GLU A 376 -8.32 15.17 9.07
CA GLU A 376 -7.34 16.07 9.69
C GLU A 376 -6.29 15.35 10.56
N PHE A 377 -6.17 14.03 10.45
CA PHE A 377 -5.15 13.25 11.13
C PHE A 377 -3.71 13.59 10.67
N GLY A 378 -3.55 14.30 9.54
CA GLY A 378 -2.28 14.56 8.85
C GLY A 378 -1.82 16.01 8.71
N LEU A 379 -2.45 17.00 9.36
CA LEU A 379 -1.95 18.38 9.36
C LEU A 379 -1.63 18.80 10.80
N ALA A 380 -0.35 19.07 11.04
CA ALA A 380 0.22 19.42 12.33
C ALA A 380 -0.65 20.39 13.17
N LYS A 381 -1.16 19.89 14.32
CA LYS A 381 -1.24 20.59 15.62
C LYS A 381 -1.93 19.71 16.68
N LYS A 382 -1.18 18.74 17.22
CA LYS A 382 -1.25 18.26 18.63
C LYS A 382 -0.24 17.12 18.87
N VAL A 383 1.03 17.35 18.54
CA VAL A 383 2.12 16.51 19.09
C VAL A 383 2.51 16.98 20.51
N ASP A 384 1.95 18.08 21.01
CA ASP A 384 2.33 18.64 22.32
C ASP A 384 1.50 18.22 23.55
N LYS A 385 0.47 17.36 23.46
CA LYS A 385 -0.36 17.05 24.66
C LYS A 385 -0.92 15.63 24.82
N LEU A 386 -0.55 14.68 23.97
CA LEU A 386 -0.69 13.28 24.34
C LEU A 386 0.71 12.80 24.67
N ALA A 387 1.05 12.90 25.96
CA ALA A 387 2.13 12.14 26.53
C ALA A 387 2.00 10.72 25.99
N VAL A 388 2.94 10.34 25.14
CA VAL A 388 3.30 8.95 24.97
C VAL A 388 3.84 8.56 26.34
N ASN A 389 2.94 8.20 27.26
CA ASN A 389 3.33 7.61 28.52
C ASN A 389 4.02 6.31 28.13
N GLU A 390 5.33 6.26 28.33
CA GLU A 390 6.26 5.15 28.04
C GLU A 390 5.90 3.82 28.73
N VAL A 391 4.70 3.72 29.34
CA VAL A 391 4.24 2.62 30.17
C VAL A 391 2.92 1.99 29.69
N GLU A 392 2.12 2.65 28.85
CA GLU A 392 0.80 2.11 28.43
C GLU A 392 0.85 1.29 27.13
N VAL A 393 1.66 1.69 26.14
CA VAL A 393 1.77 0.92 24.88
C VAL A 393 2.43 -0.46 25.08
N ILE A 394 3.23 -0.61 26.14
CA ILE A 394 3.88 -1.88 26.51
C ILE A 394 2.98 -2.74 27.41
N LYS A 395 2.01 -2.14 28.12
CA LYS A 395 1.07 -2.89 28.97
C LYS A 395 -0.02 -3.60 28.17
N ASP A 396 -0.53 -2.97 27.12
CA ASP A 396 -1.56 -3.59 26.26
C ASP A 396 -1.06 -4.82 25.49
N ILE A 397 0.27 -4.97 25.30
CA ILE A 397 0.83 -6.14 24.61
C ILE A 397 0.96 -7.34 25.56
N LYS A 398 1.21 -7.12 26.86
CA LYS A 398 1.28 -8.20 27.86
C LYS A 398 -0.09 -8.78 28.23
N GLU A 399 -1.15 -7.97 28.23
CA GLU A 399 -2.51 -8.48 28.46
C GLU A 399 -3.03 -9.34 27.30
N VAL A 400 -2.55 -9.11 26.07
CA VAL A 400 -2.91 -9.96 24.92
C VAL A 400 -2.17 -11.31 24.95
N GLU A 401 -0.97 -11.38 25.53
CA GLU A 401 -0.27 -12.66 25.76
C GLU A 401 -0.89 -13.48 26.92
N GLU A 402 -1.41 -12.84 27.98
CA GLU A 402 -2.07 -13.56 29.08
C GLU A 402 -3.46 -14.09 28.73
N ILE A 403 -4.21 -13.42 27.84
CA ILE A 403 -5.52 -13.91 27.38
C ILE A 403 -5.40 -15.09 26.40
N ALA A 404 -4.28 -15.19 25.66
CA ALA A 404 -4.03 -16.29 24.72
C ALA A 404 -3.59 -17.60 25.41
N VAL A 405 -3.13 -17.56 26.67
CA VAL A 405 -2.72 -18.75 27.44
C VAL A 405 -3.85 -19.29 28.33
N ALA A 406 -4.91 -18.50 28.58
CA ALA A 406 -6.04 -18.89 29.42
C ALA A 406 -7.21 -19.58 28.68
N SER A 407 -7.05 -19.92 27.40
CA SER A 407 -8.11 -20.55 26.58
C SER A 407 -7.67 -21.82 25.83
N VAL A 408 -6.81 -22.62 26.48
CA VAL A 408 -6.56 -24.04 26.13
C VAL A 408 -7.24 -24.96 27.12
#